data_AF-Q4TEC6-F1
#
_entry.id   AF-Q4TEC6-F1
#
_cell.length_a   1.000
_cell.length_b   1.000
_cell.length_c   1.000
_cell.angle_alpha   90.00
_cell.angle_beta   90.00
_cell.angle_gamma   90.00
#
_symmetry.space_group_name_H-M   'P 1'
#
loop_
_entity.id
_entity.type
_entity.pdbx_description
1 polymer ?
#
loop_
_entity_poly.entity_id
_entity_poly.type
_entity_poly.pdbx_seq_one_letter_code
_entity_poly.pdbx_strand_id
1 'polypeptide(L)'
;ILRLLAGKVVIGHAVHNDFKVLSYCHPPALTRDTSRIPLLNAKAGLAATECASLKRLTKAIFNRDIQTGKGGHSSVEDARATMELYKVVEVEWEKQLAS
;
A
#
# COMPACT_ATOMS: atom_id res chain seq x y z
N ILE A 1 5.67 13.00 -14.47
CA ILE A 1 5.00 12.08 -13.50
C ILE A 1 3.48 12.14 -13.59
N LEU A 2 2.81 13.30 -13.45
CA LEU A 2 1.33 13.36 -13.38
C LEU A 2 0.61 12.75 -14.59
N ARG A 3 1.16 12.89 -15.80
CA ARG A 3 0.64 12.22 -17.01
C ARG A 3 0.64 10.70 -16.92
N LEU A 4 1.54 10.10 -16.12
CA LEU A 4 1.60 8.65 -15.90
C LEU A 4 0.51 8.16 -14.95
N LEU A 5 0.03 9.03 -14.06
CA LEU A 5 -0.99 8.70 -13.06
C LEU A 5 -2.41 8.90 -13.62
N ALA A 6 -2.56 9.67 -14.69
CA ALA A 6 -3.85 9.99 -15.28
C ALA A 6 -4.61 8.73 -15.72
N GLY A 7 -5.81 8.52 -15.17
CA GLY A 7 -6.67 7.37 -15.48
C GLY A 7 -6.13 6.02 -15.01
N LYS A 8 -5.09 6.01 -14.15
CA LYS A 8 -4.52 4.78 -13.59
C LYS A 8 -4.95 4.60 -12.16
N VAL A 9 -4.99 3.33 -11.75
CA VAL A 9 -5.08 2.94 -10.35
C VAL A 9 -3.71 3.13 -9.70
N VAL A 10 -3.65 3.87 -8.60
CA VAL A 10 -2.41 4.06 -7.83
C VAL A 10 -2.48 3.25 -6.54
N ILE A 11 -1.54 2.33 -6.40
CA ILE A 11 -1.36 1.50 -5.21
C ILE A 11 -0.18 2.05 -4.42
N GLY A 12 -0.37 2.26 -3.13
CA GLY A 12 0.66 2.84 -2.26
C GLY A 12 0.45 2.48 -0.78
N HIS A 13 1.38 2.91 0.06
CA HIS A 13 1.28 2.78 1.52
C HIS A 13 1.37 4.17 2.14
N ALA A 14 0.29 4.65 2.74
CA ALA A 14 0.15 6.03 3.19
C ALA A 14 0.38 7.07 2.08
N VAL A 15 -0.09 6.75 0.86
CA VAL A 15 0.20 7.47 -0.40
C VAL A 15 -0.29 8.91 -0.44
N HIS A 16 -1.19 9.27 0.48
CA HIS A 16 -1.63 10.65 0.68
C HIS A 16 -0.47 11.61 0.99
N ASN A 17 0.59 11.12 1.65
CA ASN A 17 1.78 11.92 1.94
C ASN A 17 2.53 12.26 0.64
N ASP A 18 2.71 11.28 -0.25
CA ASP A 18 3.35 11.46 -1.55
C ASP A 18 2.55 12.43 -2.43
N PHE A 19 1.23 12.25 -2.47
CA PHE A 19 0.31 13.14 -3.19
C PHE A 19 0.39 14.58 -2.71
N LYS A 20 0.48 14.80 -1.39
CA LYS A 20 0.66 16.13 -0.80
C LYS A 20 1.96 16.79 -1.25
N VAL A 21 3.07 16.04 -1.25
CA VAL A 21 4.37 16.56 -1.73
C VAL A 21 4.33 16.89 -3.22
N LEU A 22 3.62 16.08 -4.01
CA LEU A 22 3.42 16.32 -5.44
C LEU A 22 2.39 17.41 -5.75
N SER A 23 1.76 18.01 -4.73
CA SER A 23 0.63 18.95 -4.88
C SER A 23 -0.45 18.39 -5.82
N TYR A 24 -0.72 17.10 -5.71
CA TYR A 24 -1.63 16.34 -6.56
C TYR A 24 -2.71 15.68 -5.72
N CYS A 25 -3.94 15.64 -6.24
CA CYS A 25 -5.03 14.90 -5.63
C CYS A 25 -5.48 13.81 -6.59
N HIS A 26 -5.17 12.56 -6.27
CA HIS A 26 -5.62 11.42 -7.05
C HIS A 26 -7.03 11.02 -6.61
N PRO A 27 -7.95 10.65 -7.53
CA PRO A 27 -9.30 10.25 -7.16
C PRO A 27 -9.29 9.11 -6.12
N PRO A 28 -10.08 9.19 -5.04
CA PRO A 28 -10.14 8.13 -4.02
C PRO A 28 -10.54 6.78 -4.61
N ALA A 29 -11.46 6.76 -5.59
CA ALA A 29 -11.87 5.55 -6.31
C ALA A 29 -10.73 4.90 -7.12
N LEU A 30 -9.69 5.65 -7.46
CA LEU A 30 -8.50 5.17 -8.16
C LEU A 30 -7.31 4.94 -7.22
N THR A 31 -7.47 5.15 -5.92
CA THR A 31 -6.40 5.02 -4.92
C THR A 31 -6.58 3.76 -4.09
N ARG A 32 -5.54 2.92 -4.01
CA ARG A 32 -5.48 1.74 -3.13
C ARG A 32 -4.39 1.97 -2.09
N ASP A 33 -4.79 2.44 -0.90
CA ASP A 33 -3.87 2.68 0.21
C ASP A 33 -3.80 1.46 1.14
N THR A 34 -2.70 0.72 1.06
CA THR A 34 -2.46 -0.51 1.82
C THR A 34 -2.25 -0.28 3.33
N SER A 35 -2.06 0.97 3.78
CA SER A 35 -1.84 1.26 5.21
C SER A 35 -3.11 1.22 6.05
N ARG A 36 -4.28 1.34 5.42
CA ARG A 36 -5.58 1.51 6.11
C ARG A 36 -6.59 0.41 5.79
N ILE A 37 -6.17 -0.67 5.17
CA ILE A 37 -7.09 -1.73 4.76
C ILE A 37 -7.20 -2.83 5.82
N PRO A 38 -8.42 -3.07 6.36
CA PRO A 38 -8.65 -4.13 7.34
C PRO A 38 -8.29 -5.54 6.84
N LEU A 39 -8.43 -5.79 5.53
CA LEU A 39 -8.12 -7.10 4.93
C LEU A 39 -6.65 -7.49 5.11
N LEU A 40 -5.71 -6.55 4.94
CA LEU A 40 -4.29 -6.83 5.16
C LEU A 40 -4.00 -7.07 6.64
N ASN A 41 -4.63 -6.31 7.53
CA ASN A 41 -4.49 -6.53 8.97
C ASN A 41 -4.99 -7.92 9.36
N ALA A 42 -6.14 -8.35 8.84
CA ALA A 42 -6.68 -9.68 9.08
C ALA A 42 -5.72 -10.78 8.58
N LYS A 43 -5.12 -10.61 7.40
CA LYS A 43 -4.11 -11.55 6.87
C LYS A 43 -2.82 -11.55 7.69
N ALA A 44 -2.45 -10.42 8.27
CA ALA A 44 -1.28 -10.27 9.13
C ALA A 44 -1.52 -10.69 10.59
N GLY A 45 -2.75 -11.07 10.97
CA GLY A 45 -3.11 -11.36 12.37
C GLY A 45 -3.13 -10.13 13.28
N LEU A 46 -3.35 -8.94 12.71
CA LEU A 46 -3.41 -7.66 13.40
C LEU A 46 -4.85 -7.20 13.60
N ALA A 47 -5.07 -6.24 14.50
CA ALA A 47 -6.39 -5.67 14.70
C ALA A 47 -6.86 -4.91 13.44
N ALA A 48 -8.13 -5.05 13.07
CA ALA A 48 -8.69 -4.45 11.85
C ALA A 48 -8.49 -2.93 11.76
N THR A 49 -8.49 -2.23 12.91
CA THR A 49 -8.31 -0.77 13.02
C THR A 49 -6.86 -0.33 13.14
N GLU A 50 -5.90 -1.25 13.20
CA GLU A 50 -4.49 -0.92 13.40
C GLU A 50 -3.88 -0.33 12.11
N CYS A 51 -3.20 0.82 12.22
CA CYS A 51 -2.39 1.34 11.12
C CYS A 51 -1.01 0.69 11.18
N ALA A 52 -0.89 -0.50 10.60
CA ALA A 52 0.36 -1.24 10.57
C ALA A 52 1.34 -0.66 9.53
N SER A 53 2.60 -0.48 9.92
CA SER A 53 3.65 -0.05 8.99
C SER A 53 3.89 -1.07 7.87
N LEU A 54 4.31 -0.61 6.69
CA LEU A 54 4.68 -1.47 5.56
C LEU A 54 5.64 -2.61 5.96
N LYS A 55 6.66 -2.30 6.78
CA LYS A 55 7.62 -3.28 7.28
C LYS A 55 6.96 -4.38 8.09
N ARG A 56 6.06 -4.02 9.02
CA ARG A 56 5.31 -4.98 9.85
C ARG A 56 4.38 -5.86 9.02
N LEU A 57 3.62 -5.28 8.09
CA LEU A 57 2.73 -6.04 7.20
C LEU A 57 3.52 -7.00 6.32
N THR A 58 4.60 -6.53 5.72
CA THR A 58 5.47 -7.35 4.86
C THR A 58 6.10 -8.49 5.66
N LYS A 59 6.54 -8.23 6.89
CA LYS A 59 7.08 -9.25 7.78
C LYS A 59 6.01 -10.25 8.22
N ALA A 60 4.81 -9.80 8.57
CA ALA A 60 3.75 -10.69 9.04
C ALA A 60 3.22 -11.60 7.92
N ILE A 61 3.05 -11.09 6.70
CA ILE A 61 2.43 -11.83 5.59
C ILE A 61 3.46 -12.63 4.80
N PHE A 62 4.65 -12.07 4.54
CA PHE A 62 5.67 -12.70 3.68
C PHE A 62 6.90 -13.19 4.43
N ASN A 63 6.97 -12.99 5.76
CA ASN A 63 8.16 -13.26 6.59
C ASN A 63 9.45 -12.56 6.09
N ARG A 64 9.30 -11.48 5.32
CA ARG A 64 10.40 -10.75 4.69
C ARG A 64 10.65 -9.43 5.40
N ASP A 65 11.90 -9.17 5.75
CA ASP A 65 12.33 -7.86 6.22
C ASP A 65 12.65 -6.95 5.02
N ILE A 66 12.11 -5.73 5.07
CA ILE A 66 12.39 -4.65 4.10
C ILE A 66 12.97 -3.46 4.85
N GLN A 67 13.53 -2.48 4.12
CA GLN A 67 14.09 -1.25 4.69
C GLN A 67 15.23 -1.54 5.69
N THR A 68 16.00 -2.60 5.44
CA THR A 68 17.12 -3.05 6.32
C THR A 68 18.49 -2.60 5.83
N GLY A 69 18.56 -1.94 4.67
CA GLY A 69 19.82 -1.51 4.07
C GLY A 69 20.54 -0.43 4.90
N LYS A 70 21.88 -0.42 4.84
CA LYS A 70 22.72 0.58 5.53
C LYS A 70 22.44 2.03 5.08
N GLY A 71 21.88 2.21 3.89
CA GLY A 71 21.49 3.51 3.33
C GLY A 71 20.05 3.95 3.65
N GLY A 72 19.32 3.23 4.50
CA GLY A 72 17.92 3.51 4.82
C GLY A 72 16.93 2.83 3.87
N HIS A 73 15.87 3.54 3.49
CA HIS A 73 14.75 2.98 2.74
C HIS A 73 14.97 3.13 1.23
N SER A 74 14.48 2.16 0.46
CA SER A 74 14.48 2.21 -1.00
C SER A 74 13.06 2.35 -1.52
N SER A 75 12.75 3.45 -2.22
CA SER A 75 11.42 3.67 -2.80
C SER A 75 11.01 2.54 -3.77
N VAL A 76 11.99 1.92 -4.43
CA VAL A 76 11.74 0.78 -5.33
C VAL A 76 11.36 -0.47 -4.54
N GLU A 77 12.01 -0.72 -3.41
CA GLU A 77 11.66 -1.83 -2.51
C GLU A 77 10.26 -1.62 -1.93
N ASP A 78 9.99 -0.41 -1.44
CA ASP A 78 8.70 -0.07 -0.83
C ASP A 78 7.54 -0.18 -1.82
N ALA A 79 7.72 0.31 -3.06
CA ALA A 79 6.71 0.18 -4.11
C ALA A 79 6.44 -1.30 -4.48
N ARG A 80 7.49 -2.13 -4.50
CA ARG A 80 7.33 -3.58 -4.76
C ARG A 80 6.61 -4.28 -3.62
N ALA A 81 7.03 -4.04 -2.37
CA ALA A 81 6.40 -4.64 -1.19
C ALA A 81 4.91 -4.24 -1.08
N THR A 82 4.60 -2.98 -1.36
CA THR A 82 3.21 -2.49 -1.38
C THR A 82 2.38 -3.20 -2.45
N MET A 83 2.92 -3.36 -3.67
CA MET A 83 2.24 -4.06 -4.75
C MET A 83 2.00 -5.54 -4.40
N GLU A 84 2.97 -6.21 -3.78
CA GLU A 84 2.82 -7.58 -3.32
C GLU A 84 1.73 -7.71 -2.26
N LEU A 85 1.69 -6.79 -1.28
CA LEU A 85 0.62 -6.74 -0.29
C LEU A 85 -0.74 -6.58 -0.96
N TYR A 86 -0.89 -5.62 -1.87
CA TYR A 86 -2.14 -5.42 -2.61
C TYR A 86 -2.59 -6.71 -3.32
N LYS A 87 -1.69 -7.42 -4.00
CA LYS A 87 -2.02 -8.69 -4.69
C LYS A 87 -2.57 -9.78 -3.77
N VAL A 88 -2.22 -9.80 -2.48
CA VAL A 88 -2.76 -10.77 -1.52
C VAL A 88 -4.25 -10.56 -1.29
N VAL A 89 -4.73 -9.32 -1.40
CA VAL A 89 -6.11 -8.94 -1.12
C VAL A 89 -6.85 -8.43 -2.36
N GLU A 90 -6.20 -8.36 -3.52
CA GLU A 90 -6.70 -7.75 -4.76
C GLU A 90 -8.12 -8.22 -5.12
N VAL A 91 -8.35 -9.53 -5.14
CA VAL A 91 -9.66 -10.08 -5.54
C VAL A 91 -10.77 -9.66 -4.57
N GLU A 92 -10.51 -9.68 -3.27
CA GLU A 92 -11.50 -9.34 -2.25
C GLU A 92 -11.73 -7.82 -2.18
N TRP A 93 -10.65 -7.05 -2.27
CA TRP A 93 -10.69 -5.59 -2.27
C TRP A 93 -11.45 -5.05 -3.49
N GLU A 94 -11.10 -5.48 -4.71
CA GLU A 94 -11.76 -4.98 -5.91
C GLU A 94 -13.24 -5.40 -5.97
N LYS A 95 -13.61 -6.56 -5.40
CA LYS A 95 -15.02 -6.93 -5.20
C LYS A 95 -15.75 -6.01 -4.23
N GLN A 96 -15.13 -5.64 -3.12
CA GLN A 96 -15.72 -4.69 -2.15
C GLN A 96 -15.90 -3.29 -2.74
N LEU A 97 -15.02 -2.87 -3.66
CA LEU A 97 -15.13 -1.59 -4.35
C LEU A 97 -16.16 -1.58 -5.48
N ALA A 98 -16.44 -2.74 -6.07
CA ALA A 98 -17.41 -2.90 -7.15
C ALA A 98 -18.85 -3.15 -6.67
N SER A 99 -19.03 -3.42 -5.37
CA SER A 99 -20.33 -3.63 -4.72
C SER A 99 -20.93 -2.32 -4.24
#